data_AF-A0AAU3WBU6-F1
#
_entry.id   AF-A0AAU3WBU6-F1
#
_cell.length_a   1.000
_cell.length_b   1.000
_cell.length_c   1.000
_cell.angle_alpha   90.00
_cell.angle_beta   90.00
_cell.angle_gamma   90.00
#
_symmetry.space_group_name_H-M   'P 1'
#
loop_
_entity.id
_entity.type
_entity.pdbx_description
1 polymer ?
#
loop_
_entity_poly.entity_id
_entity_poly.type
_entity_poly.pdbx_seq_one_letter_code
_entity_poly.pdbx_strand_id
1 'polypeptide(L)'
;MHRTAMLPKDWWNPRAETSAEDPAGQDDVVALRAEIDQLRRTLAGRAVVDQACGMVMILAPCRREPAKNLLVDISRQCNTKLPDVAAALVAAWEGEPLSRVMQRGLRRALRRLYGEDRGCDSPPVDEPSGKGRS
;
A
#
# COMPACT_ATOMS: atom_id res chain seq x y z
N MET A 1 22.01 51.90 -1.31
CA MET A 1 22.40 50.76 -0.46
C MET A 1 21.64 49.52 -0.94
N HIS A 2 22.27 48.66 -1.74
CA HIS A 2 21.73 47.33 -2.06
C HIS A 2 22.86 46.33 -1.87
N ARG A 3 22.75 45.50 -0.81
CA ARG A 3 23.67 44.40 -0.52
C ARG A 3 23.02 43.13 -1.06
N THR A 4 23.24 42.85 -2.34
CA THR A 4 22.87 41.55 -2.93
C THR A 4 23.89 40.53 -2.44
N ALA A 5 23.52 39.72 -1.45
CA ALA A 5 24.26 38.51 -1.13
C ALA A 5 24.01 37.52 -2.27
N MET A 6 24.92 37.49 -3.25
CA MET A 6 25.05 36.37 -4.18
C MET A 6 25.37 35.13 -3.33
N LEU A 7 24.37 34.29 -3.08
CA LEU A 7 24.64 32.96 -2.54
C LEU A 7 25.54 32.21 -3.55
N PRO A 8 26.67 31.63 -3.10
CA PRO A 8 27.54 30.86 -3.97
C PRO A 8 26.76 29.73 -4.66
N LYS A 9 27.00 29.56 -5.96
CA LYS A 9 26.26 28.66 -6.87
C LYS A 9 26.58 27.17 -6.64
N ASP A 10 27.31 26.88 -5.57
CA ASP A 10 27.89 25.60 -5.21
C ASP A 10 27.58 25.21 -3.75
N TRP A 11 26.63 25.89 -3.09
CA TRP A 11 26.18 25.53 -1.73
C TRP A 11 25.62 24.10 -1.63
N TRP A 12 25.25 23.49 -2.77
CA TRP A 12 24.81 22.10 -2.88
C TRP A 12 25.93 21.12 -3.26
N ASN A 13 27.20 21.52 -3.26
CA ASN A 13 28.31 20.66 -3.68
C ASN A 13 28.96 19.96 -2.47
N PRO A 14 28.50 18.77 -2.06
CA PRO A 14 29.03 18.05 -0.89
C PRO A 14 30.51 17.66 -1.04
N ARG A 15 31.09 17.78 -2.25
CA ARG A 15 32.51 17.52 -2.50
C ARG A 15 33.43 18.64 -2.02
N ALA A 16 32.91 19.85 -1.78
CA ALA A 16 33.74 20.97 -1.32
C ALA A 16 34.09 20.88 0.19
N GLU A 17 33.30 20.15 0.98
CA GLU A 17 33.48 20.04 2.44
C GLU A 17 34.36 18.85 2.85
N THR A 18 34.63 17.87 1.97
CA THR A 18 35.44 16.68 2.32
C THR A 18 36.94 16.89 2.19
N SER A 19 37.44 18.12 2.39
CA SER A 19 38.89 18.39 2.41
C SER A 19 39.53 18.00 3.75
N ALA A 20 39.24 16.79 4.19
CA ALA A 20 39.99 15.93 5.10
C ALA A 20 39.24 14.59 5.02
N GLU A 21 39.91 13.50 4.67
CA GLU A 21 39.30 12.17 4.72
C GLU A 21 39.04 11.81 6.18
N ASP A 22 37.93 12.29 6.72
CA ASP A 22 37.41 11.92 8.02
C ASP A 22 36.70 10.57 7.87
N PRO A 23 37.27 9.46 8.39
CA PRO A 23 36.63 8.16 8.31
C PRO A 23 35.26 8.14 8.99
N ALA A 24 35.03 8.99 10.00
CA ALA A 24 33.73 9.11 10.65
C ALA A 24 32.66 9.70 9.70
N GLY A 25 33.02 10.70 8.89
CA GLY A 25 32.13 11.26 7.87
C GLY A 25 31.82 10.27 6.73
N GLN A 26 32.73 9.34 6.44
CA GLN A 26 32.47 8.27 5.46
C GLN A 26 31.46 7.24 5.99
N ASP A 27 31.58 6.85 7.27
CA ASP A 27 30.65 5.93 7.93
C ASP A 27 29.23 6.52 8.00
N ASP A 28 29.10 7.81 8.31
CA ASP A 28 27.81 8.51 8.32
C ASP A 28 27.15 8.54 6.93
N VAL A 29 27.94 8.79 5.87
CA VAL A 29 27.45 8.75 4.49
C VAL A 29 26.98 7.36 4.09
N VAL A 30 27.66 6.29 4.53
CA VAL A 30 27.25 4.90 4.28
C VAL A 30 25.95 4.58 5.01
N ALA A 31 25.83 4.97 6.29
CA ALA A 31 24.62 4.76 7.08
C ALA A 31 23.39 5.47 6.47
N LEU A 32 23.55 6.74 6.08
CA LEU A 32 22.48 7.52 5.44
C LEU A 32 22.07 6.94 4.08
N ARG A 33 23.01 6.42 3.28
CA ARG A 33 22.68 5.73 2.02
C ARG A 33 21.86 4.46 2.29
N ALA A 34 22.25 3.67 3.29
CA ALA A 34 21.50 2.47 3.68
C ALA A 34 20.08 2.81 4.15
N GLU A 35 19.91 3.90 4.91
CA GLU A 35 18.61 4.40 5.33
C GLU A 35 17.75 4.86 4.15
N ILE A 36 18.30 5.66 3.23
CA ILE A 36 17.61 6.08 2.00
C ILE A 36 17.13 4.87 1.21
N ASP A 37 17.98 3.85 1.05
CA ASP A 37 17.61 2.65 0.31
C ASP A 37 16.52 1.85 1.03
N GLN A 38 16.56 1.79 2.36
CA GLN A 38 15.51 1.15 3.15
C GLN A 38 14.17 1.89 3.04
N LEU A 39 14.19 3.22 3.09
CA LEU A 39 13.01 4.05 2.90
C LEU A 39 12.45 3.89 1.49
N ARG A 40 13.29 3.90 0.46
CA ARG A 40 12.88 3.67 -0.94
C ARG A 40 12.20 2.31 -1.11
N ARG A 41 12.79 1.24 -0.57
CA ARG A 41 12.17 -0.11 -0.59
C ARG A 41 10.80 -0.10 0.11
N THR A 42 10.71 0.57 1.25
CA THR A 42 9.47 0.67 2.01
C THR A 42 8.39 1.43 1.24
N LEU A 43 8.74 2.54 0.60
CA LEU A 43 7.82 3.35 -0.21
C LEU A 43 7.38 2.60 -1.48
N ALA A 44 8.30 1.94 -2.18
CA ALA A 44 7.98 1.12 -3.34
C ALA A 44 6.98 0.01 -2.98
N GLY A 45 7.19 -0.65 -1.83
CA GLY A 45 6.25 -1.65 -1.30
C GLY A 45 4.86 -1.08 -0.98
N ARG A 46 4.77 0.16 -0.50
CA ARG A 46 3.47 0.83 -0.26
C ARG A 46 2.77 1.18 -1.58
N ALA A 47 3.52 1.70 -2.55
CA ALA A 47 2.98 2.10 -3.84
C ALA A 47 2.34 0.92 -4.60
N VAL A 48 2.99 -0.25 -4.63
CA VAL A 48 2.43 -1.43 -5.29
C VAL A 48 1.18 -1.96 -4.58
N VAL A 49 1.14 -1.89 -3.25
CA VAL A 49 -0.05 -2.28 -2.47
C VAL A 49 -1.21 -1.33 -2.75
N ASP A 50 -0.96 -0.02 -2.82
CA ASP A 50 -2.00 0.96 -3.12
C ASP A 50 -2.54 0.80 -4.57
N GLN A 51 -1.67 0.49 -5.54
CA GLN A 51 -2.08 0.17 -6.91
C GLN A 51 -2.98 -1.08 -6.95
N ALA A 52 -2.57 -2.16 -6.29
CA ALA A 52 -3.36 -3.38 -6.21
C ALA A 52 -4.71 -3.14 -5.51
N CYS A 53 -4.75 -2.30 -4.47
CA CYS A 53 -6.01 -1.90 -3.84
C CYS A 53 -6.94 -1.22 -4.85
N GLY A 54 -6.41 -0.28 -5.65
CA GLY A 54 -7.20 0.38 -6.70
C GLY A 54 -7.77 -0.60 -7.72
N MET A 55 -6.97 -1.57 -8.18
CA MET A 55 -7.44 -2.63 -9.09
C MET A 55 -8.54 -3.49 -8.47
N VAL A 56 -8.39 -3.88 -7.20
CA VAL A 56 -9.41 -4.64 -6.47
C VAL A 56 -10.70 -3.83 -6.35
N MET A 57 -10.61 -2.54 -6.04
CA MET A 57 -11.78 -1.65 -5.95
C MET A 57 -12.55 -1.53 -7.27
N ILE A 58 -11.86 -1.66 -8.42
CA ILE A 58 -12.49 -1.66 -9.74
C ILE A 58 -13.22 -3.00 -10.00
N LEU A 59 -12.59 -4.14 -9.68
CA LEU A 59 -13.14 -5.47 -9.97
C LEU A 59 -14.23 -5.92 -9.00
N ALA A 60 -14.08 -5.51 -7.75
CA ALA A 60 -15.02 -5.77 -6.68
C ALA A 60 -15.35 -4.42 -6.04
N PRO A 61 -16.42 -3.73 -6.51
CA PRO A 61 -16.77 -2.40 -6.04
C PRO A 61 -16.85 -2.35 -4.51
N CYS A 62 -15.79 -1.84 -3.90
CA CYS A 62 -15.64 -1.75 -2.45
C CYS A 62 -14.79 -0.52 -2.09
N ARG A 63 -14.82 -0.15 -0.80
CA ARG A 63 -13.96 0.92 -0.28
C ARG A 63 -12.52 0.43 -0.12
N ARG A 64 -11.59 1.37 0.04
CA ARG A 64 -10.14 1.09 0.19
C ARG A 64 -9.82 0.11 1.32
N GLU A 65 -10.49 0.24 2.47
CA GLU A 65 -10.21 -0.59 3.65
C GLU A 65 -10.55 -2.08 3.41
N PRO A 66 -11.76 -2.43 2.92
CA PRO A 66 -12.05 -3.80 2.46
C PRO A 66 -11.08 -4.33 1.39
N ALA A 67 -10.70 -3.50 0.41
CA ALA A 67 -9.74 -3.90 -0.63
C ALA A 67 -8.37 -4.28 -0.04
N LYS A 68 -7.86 -3.47 0.89
CA LYS A 68 -6.61 -3.75 1.59
C LYS A 68 -6.72 -5.02 2.45
N ASN A 69 -7.83 -5.19 3.18
CA ASN A 69 -8.07 -6.37 4.00
C ASN A 69 -8.14 -7.65 3.14
N LEU A 70 -8.73 -7.58 1.95
CA LEU A 70 -8.71 -8.68 0.98
C LEU A 70 -7.28 -9.08 0.60
N LEU A 71 -6.39 -8.12 0.32
CA LEU A 71 -4.98 -8.42 0.01
C LEU A 71 -4.24 -9.04 1.21
N VAL A 72 -4.51 -8.55 2.43
CA VAL A 72 -3.95 -9.11 3.68
C VAL A 72 -4.41 -10.55 3.90
N ASP A 73 -5.69 -10.86 3.64
CA ASP A 73 -6.22 -12.21 3.76
C ASP A 73 -5.53 -13.17 2.79
N ILE A 74 -5.32 -12.74 1.54
CA ILE A 74 -4.57 -13.53 0.54
C ILE A 74 -3.13 -13.74 1.00
N SER A 75 -2.45 -12.70 1.48
CA SER A 75 -1.09 -12.75 2.01
C SER A 75 -0.94 -13.78 3.13
N ARG A 76 -1.84 -13.76 4.11
CA ARG A 76 -1.88 -14.73 5.21
C ARG A 76 -2.11 -16.14 4.70
N GLN A 77 -3.06 -16.33 3.79
CA GLN A 77 -3.40 -17.65 3.27
C GLN A 77 -2.29 -18.26 2.40
N CYS A 78 -1.55 -17.43 1.67
CA CYS A 78 -0.46 -17.86 0.81
C CYS A 78 0.90 -17.85 1.53
N ASN A 79 0.95 -17.46 2.81
CA ASN A 79 2.19 -17.21 3.56
C ASN A 79 3.22 -16.38 2.76
N THR A 80 2.72 -15.36 2.06
CA THR A 80 3.50 -14.53 1.13
C THR A 80 3.42 -13.08 1.58
N LYS A 81 4.51 -12.30 1.44
CA LYS A 81 4.50 -10.90 1.89
C LYS A 81 3.48 -10.09 1.09
N LEU A 82 2.82 -9.15 1.75
CA LEU A 82 1.77 -8.32 1.14
C LEU A 82 2.23 -7.59 -0.14
N PRO A 83 3.43 -6.98 -0.22
CA PRO A 83 3.91 -6.37 -1.46
C PRO A 83 4.06 -7.36 -2.61
N ASP A 84 4.47 -8.60 -2.33
CA ASP A 84 4.65 -9.64 -3.34
C ASP A 84 3.29 -10.13 -3.87
N VAL A 85 2.29 -10.25 -2.99
CA VAL A 85 0.89 -10.53 -3.38
C VAL A 85 0.35 -9.41 -4.26
N ALA A 86 0.57 -8.15 -3.87
CA ALA A 86 0.14 -7.00 -4.64
C ALA A 86 0.79 -6.96 -6.02
N ALA A 87 2.11 -7.19 -6.09
CA ALA A 87 2.84 -7.27 -7.35
C ALA A 87 2.32 -8.40 -8.25
N ALA A 88 2.03 -9.58 -7.68
CA ALA A 88 1.47 -10.69 -8.44
C ALA A 88 0.08 -10.37 -9.00
N LEU A 89 -0.76 -9.67 -8.24
CA LEU A 89 -2.08 -9.20 -8.69
C LEU A 89 -1.98 -8.16 -9.80
N VAL A 90 -1.04 -7.22 -9.69
CA VAL A 90 -0.76 -6.24 -10.74
C VAL A 90 -0.27 -6.94 -12.00
N ALA A 91 0.69 -7.87 -11.89
CA ALA A 91 1.15 -8.64 -13.04
C ALA A 91 0.01 -9.44 -13.70
N ALA A 92 -0.91 -9.99 -12.88
CA ALA A 92 -2.06 -10.71 -13.40
C ALA A 92 -3.10 -9.83 -14.10
N TRP A 93 -3.20 -8.57 -13.70
CA TRP A 93 -3.96 -7.58 -14.45
C TRP A 93 -3.38 -7.37 -15.85
N GLU A 94 -2.05 -7.40 -15.98
CA GLU A 94 -1.31 -7.27 -17.24
C GLU A 94 -1.24 -8.57 -18.06
N GLY A 95 -1.92 -9.65 -17.60
CA GLY A 95 -2.03 -10.91 -18.32
C GLY A 95 -1.14 -12.06 -17.81
N GLU A 96 -0.31 -11.83 -16.79
CA GLU A 96 0.52 -12.89 -16.21
C GLU A 96 -0.30 -13.86 -15.32
N PRO A 97 -0.14 -15.18 -15.45
CA PRO A 97 -0.95 -16.10 -14.66
C PRO A 97 -0.57 -16.08 -13.17
N LEU A 98 -1.57 -15.89 -12.30
CA LEU A 98 -1.40 -16.09 -10.85
C LEU A 98 -1.08 -17.55 -10.52
N SER A 99 -0.25 -17.78 -9.50
CA SER A 99 -0.03 -19.13 -8.97
C SER A 99 -1.34 -19.74 -8.45
N ARG A 100 -1.48 -21.08 -8.53
CA ARG A 100 -2.71 -21.77 -8.07
C ARG A 100 -3.05 -21.50 -6.61
N VAL A 101 -2.03 -21.31 -5.76
CA VAL A 101 -2.23 -20.97 -4.34
C VAL A 101 -2.84 -19.58 -4.23
N MET A 102 -2.29 -18.59 -4.95
CA MET A 102 -2.79 -17.22 -4.97
C MET A 102 -4.21 -17.13 -5.54
N GLN A 103 -4.49 -17.87 -6.62
CA GLN A 103 -5.85 -17.95 -7.20
C GLN A 103 -6.88 -18.47 -6.19
N ARG A 104 -6.53 -19.52 -5.42
CA ARG A 104 -7.40 -20.04 -4.36
C ARG A 104 -7.59 -19.02 -3.25
N GLY A 105 -6.52 -18.31 -2.87
CA GLY A 105 -6.56 -17.22 -1.91
C GLY A 105 -7.53 -16.12 -2.33
N LEU A 106 -7.35 -15.59 -3.54
CA LEU A 106 -8.19 -14.54 -4.11
C LEU A 106 -9.67 -14.94 -4.15
N ARG A 107 -9.98 -16.14 -4.64
CA ARG A 107 -11.36 -16.65 -4.68
C ARG A 107 -11.98 -16.75 -3.28
N ARG A 108 -11.21 -17.12 -2.26
CA ARG A 108 -11.71 -17.19 -0.87
C ARG A 108 -11.96 -15.79 -0.32
N ALA A 109 -11.01 -14.87 -0.52
CA ALA A 109 -11.12 -13.51 -0.02
C ALA A 109 -12.29 -12.74 -0.67
N LEU A 110 -12.50 -12.90 -1.98
CA LEU A 110 -13.67 -12.33 -2.67
C LEU A 110 -14.99 -12.88 -2.15
N ARG A 111 -15.10 -14.18 -1.88
CA ARG A 111 -16.31 -14.75 -1.28
C ARG A 111 -16.63 -14.16 0.09
N ARG A 112 -15.60 -13.89 0.89
CA ARG A 112 -15.75 -13.25 2.19
C ARG A 112 -16.23 -11.81 2.04
N LEU A 113 -15.59 -11.03 1.15
CA LEU A 113 -15.96 -9.65 0.86
C LEU A 113 -17.45 -9.52 0.48
N TYR A 114 -17.94 -10.33 -0.46
CA TYR A 114 -19.35 -10.32 -0.86
C TYR A 114 -20.30 -10.97 0.17
N GLY A 115 -19.78 -11.77 1.10
CA GLY A 115 -20.56 -12.30 2.21
C GLY A 115 -20.83 -11.25 3.29
N GLU A 116 -19.86 -10.38 3.54
CA GLU A 116 -19.96 -9.27 4.51
C GLU A 116 -20.90 -8.16 4.02
N ASP A 117 -20.91 -7.88 2.71
CA ASP A 117 -21.79 -6.86 2.11
C ASP A 117 -23.28 -7.22 2.23
N ARG A 118 -23.63 -8.52 2.11
CA ARG A 118 -25.00 -9.02 2.33
C ARG A 118 -25.47 -8.91 3.79
N GLY A 119 -24.56 -8.72 4.74
CA GLY A 119 -24.89 -8.60 6.16
C GLY A 119 -25.41 -7.21 6.56
N CYS A 120 -25.11 -6.18 5.77
CA CYS A 120 -25.56 -4.80 6.03
C CYS A 120 -26.94 -4.47 5.42
N ASP A 121 -27.46 -5.29 4.52
CA ASP A 121 -28.77 -5.13 3.85
C ASP A 121 -29.95 -5.75 4.65
N SER A 122 -29.87 -5.79 5.98
CA SER A 122 -31.06 -6.13 6.78
C SER A 122 -32.01 -4.92 6.75
N PRO A 123 -33.27 -5.07 6.29
CA PRO A 123 -34.22 -3.96 6.31
C PRO A 123 -34.45 -3.50 7.76
N PRO A 124 -34.59 -2.18 8.03
CA PRO A 124 -34.96 -1.73 9.36
C PRO A 124 -36.29 -2.36 9.73
N VAL A 125 -36.28 -3.19 10.77
CA VAL A 125 -37.49 -3.74 11.38
C VAL A 125 -38.13 -2.61 12.19
N ASP A 126 -38.78 -1.69 11.48
CA ASP A 126 -39.67 -0.72 12.08
C ASP A 126 -40.96 -0.73 11.26
N GLU A 127 -42.01 -1.34 11.81
CA GLU A 127 -43.36 -0.82 11.65
C GLU A 127 -44.20 -1.19 12.89
N PRO A 128 -44.96 -0.22 13.43
CA PRO A 128 -45.53 -0.27 14.76
C PRO A 128 -46.87 -0.99 14.74
N SER A 129 -47.06 -1.94 15.66
CA SER A 129 -48.35 -2.59 15.86
C SER A 129 -49.34 -1.65 16.57
N GLY A 130 -49.80 -0.63 15.86
CA GLY A 130 -51.05 0.06 16.16
C GLY A 130 -52.21 -0.86 15.81
N LYS A 131 -52.74 -1.60 16.79
CA LYS A 131 -54.08 -2.18 16.71
C LYS A 131 -54.95 -1.55 17.78
N GLY A 132 -55.75 -0.58 17.35
CA GLY A 132 -56.97 -0.21 18.03
C GLY A 132 -57.98 -1.37 18.00
N ARG A 133 -58.71 -1.50 19.11
CA ARG A 133 -60.08 -2.02 19.24
C ARG A 133 -60.47 -1.76 20.69
N SER A 134 -61.36 -0.80 20.91
CA SER A 134 -62.82 -1.01 21.06
C SER A 134 -63.15 -1.63 22.40
#